data_AF-A0A7S4CUK4-F1
#
_entry.id   AF-A0A7S4CUK4-F1
#
_cell.length_a   1.000
_cell.length_b   1.000
_cell.length_c   1.000
_cell.angle_alpha   90.00
_cell.angle_beta   90.00
_cell.angle_gamma   90.00
#
_symmetry.space_group_name_H-M   'P 1'
#
loop_
_entity.id
_entity.type
_entity.pdbx_description
1 polymer ?
#
loop_
_entity_poly.entity_id
_entity_poly.type
_entity_poly.pdbx_seq_one_letter_code
_entity_poly.pdbx_strand_id
1 'polypeptide(L)'
;LFFFGFLLLARKMNDECPICMNNLTGDVLTGPCFHRMCKKCAMEWLWMQPKCPICNHHFTLDQGVQRYIPAKNARWESRDPQTGEWVRYSTAHTAELEAALHNGEGQCVILLGYRKYIVVFKSLRQINHEGGSRAVRRLVDPRPRHFEWQSQDPETGTWLAYSQDINQQLEGAFDMGNKECEIYLMNSRRYVVALPSVSDQLGSQINTESGRRAVRRHNIAVKMPRSKLFKPKTKGFWARHPPSFLPFGKVTSC
;
A
#
# COMPACT_ATOMS: atom_id res chain seq x y z
N LEU A 1 -28.47 1.04 46.24
CA LEU A 1 -27.00 0.91 46.35
C LEU A 1 -26.62 -0.54 46.00
N PHE A 2 -26.43 -0.85 44.72
CA PHE A 2 -25.88 -2.13 44.26
C PHE A 2 -24.60 -1.83 43.50
N PHE A 3 -23.46 -1.98 44.17
CA PHE A 3 -22.15 -1.94 43.55
C PHE A 3 -21.94 -3.25 42.82
N PHE A 4 -22.06 -3.24 41.49
CA PHE A 4 -21.52 -4.31 40.64
C PHE A 4 -19.99 -4.25 40.73
N GLY A 5 -19.44 -5.09 41.61
CA GLY A 5 -18.03 -5.41 41.64
C GLY A 5 -17.65 -6.14 40.36
N PHE A 6 -17.22 -5.39 39.35
CA PHE A 6 -16.43 -5.92 38.25
C PHE A 6 -15.06 -6.32 38.81
N LEU A 7 -15.01 -7.50 39.42
CA LEU A 7 -13.77 -8.20 39.69
C LEU A 7 -13.19 -8.61 38.32
N LEU A 8 -12.41 -7.71 37.72
CA LEU A 8 -11.46 -8.05 36.68
C LEU A 8 -10.48 -9.06 37.29
N LEU A 9 -10.77 -10.35 37.15
CA LEU A 9 -9.76 -11.39 37.19
C LEU A 9 -8.75 -11.02 36.09
N ALA A 10 -7.70 -10.31 36.50
CA ALA A 10 -6.46 -10.20 35.75
C ALA A 10 -5.91 -11.63 35.64
N ARG A 11 -6.44 -12.38 34.68
CA ARG A 11 -5.91 -13.66 34.24
C ARG A 11 -4.46 -13.36 33.93
N LYS A 12 -3.54 -13.95 34.72
CA LYS A 12 -2.10 -13.86 34.54
C LYS A 12 -1.85 -14.04 33.04
N MET A 13 -1.60 -12.94 32.32
CA MET A 13 -1.37 -13.00 30.89
C MET A 13 -0.03 -13.70 30.78
N ASN A 14 -0.04 -14.98 30.42
CA ASN A 14 1.18 -15.73 30.18
C ASN A 14 2.03 -14.88 29.23
N ASP A 15 3.27 -14.61 29.63
CA ASP A 15 4.25 -13.93 28.77
C ASP A 15 4.74 -14.89 27.66
N GLU A 16 3.87 -15.77 27.18
CA GLU A 16 4.14 -16.74 26.11
C GLU A 16 3.38 -16.32 24.85
N CYS A 17 4.07 -16.40 23.72
CA CYS A 17 3.49 -16.12 22.41
C CYS A 17 2.57 -17.28 22.00
N PRO A 18 1.29 -17.03 21.65
CA PRO A 18 0.35 -18.08 21.26
C PRO A 18 0.70 -18.77 19.93
N ILE A 19 1.62 -18.19 19.15
CA ILE A 19 2.01 -18.68 17.82
C ILE A 19 3.25 -19.58 17.93
N CYS A 20 4.32 -19.09 18.57
CA CYS A 20 5.57 -19.85 18.68
C CYS A 20 5.72 -20.62 20.00
N MET A 21 4.78 -20.46 20.94
CA MET A 21 4.78 -21.09 22.27
C MET A 21 6.04 -20.82 23.12
N ASN A 22 6.81 -19.80 22.76
CA ASN A 22 7.97 -19.33 23.53
C ASN A 22 7.61 -18.07 24.31
N ASN A 23 8.43 -17.73 25.30
CA ASN A 23 8.32 -16.44 25.98
C ASN A 23 8.38 -15.27 24.98
N LEU A 24 7.61 -14.21 25.26
CA LEU A 24 7.58 -12.98 24.50
C LEU A 24 8.96 -12.29 24.61
N THR A 25 9.79 -12.49 23.60
CA THR A 25 11.13 -11.88 23.50
C THR A 25 11.15 -10.79 22.43
N GLY A 26 11.83 -9.67 22.72
CA GLY A 26 12.00 -8.55 21.77
C GLY A 26 10.76 -7.68 21.65
N ASP A 27 10.45 -7.24 20.42
CA ASP A 27 9.26 -6.44 20.13
C ASP A 27 7.98 -7.29 20.30
N VAL A 28 7.07 -6.83 21.16
CA VAL A 28 5.74 -7.44 21.34
C VAL A 28 4.71 -6.59 20.60
N LEU A 29 3.93 -7.23 19.71
CA LEU A 29 2.75 -6.61 19.12
C LEU A 29 1.56 -6.85 20.06
N THR A 30 0.87 -5.78 20.43
CA THR A 30 -0.43 -5.85 21.11
C THR A 30 -1.52 -5.51 20.09
N GLY A 31 -2.35 -6.50 19.75
CA GLY A 31 -3.45 -6.29 18.81
C GLY A 31 -4.57 -5.40 19.38
N PRO A 32 -5.54 -4.97 18.56
CA PRO A 32 -6.68 -4.16 19.01
C PRO A 32 -7.61 -4.89 19.98
N CYS A 33 -7.56 -6.22 19.98
CA CYS A 33 -8.19 -7.08 20.97
C CYS A 33 -7.36 -7.27 22.25
N PHE A 34 -6.25 -6.51 22.41
CA PHE A 34 -5.31 -6.52 23.52
C PHE A 34 -4.55 -7.83 23.74
N HIS A 35 -4.64 -8.79 22.83
CA HIS A 35 -3.78 -9.97 22.84
C HIS A 35 -2.35 -9.62 22.42
N ARG A 36 -1.38 -10.14 23.18
CA ARG A 36 0.06 -9.94 23.00
C ARG A 36 0.68 -11.15 22.28
N MET A 37 1.60 -10.89 21.37
CA MET A 37 2.39 -11.92 20.68
C MET A 37 3.71 -11.31 20.16
N CYS A 38 4.71 -12.15 19.88
CA CYS A 38 5.95 -11.67 19.26
C CYS A 38 5.62 -10.95 17.95
N LYS A 39 6.20 -9.77 17.71
CA LYS A 39 5.92 -8.96 16.53
C LYS A 39 6.17 -9.74 15.24
N LYS A 40 7.25 -10.50 15.16
CA LYS A 40 7.54 -11.38 14.00
C LYS A 40 6.41 -12.38 13.76
N CYS A 41 6.02 -13.13 14.79
CA CYS A 41 4.94 -14.11 14.69
C CYS A 41 3.60 -13.47 14.31
N ALA A 42 3.25 -12.31 14.90
CA ALA A 42 2.06 -11.56 14.51
C ALA A 42 2.06 -11.24 13.02
N MET A 43 3.16 -10.70 12.50
CA MET A 43 3.25 -10.27 11.11
C MET A 43 3.11 -11.46 10.14
N GLU A 44 3.78 -12.57 10.42
CA GLU A 44 3.66 -13.81 9.64
C GLU A 44 2.23 -14.37 9.66
N TRP A 45 1.57 -14.38 10.83
CA TRP A 45 0.19 -14.84 10.95
C TRP A 45 -0.79 -13.91 10.22
N LEU A 46 -0.65 -12.61 10.41
CA LEU A 46 -1.54 -11.60 9.83
C LEU A 46 -1.43 -11.50 8.31
N TRP A 47 -0.31 -11.97 7.74
CA TRP A 47 -0.15 -12.18 6.30
C TRP A 47 -1.09 -13.26 5.77
N MET A 48 -1.23 -14.37 6.51
CA MET A 48 -2.11 -15.48 6.12
C MET A 48 -3.58 -15.22 6.45
N GLN A 49 -3.84 -14.64 7.62
CA GLN A 49 -5.20 -14.38 8.12
C GLN A 49 -5.21 -13.07 8.90
N PRO A 50 -5.95 -12.02 8.47
CA PRO A 50 -6.00 -10.72 9.15
C PRO A 50 -6.87 -10.74 10.44
N LYS A 51 -6.81 -11.83 11.19
CA LYS A 51 -7.58 -12.11 12.40
C LYS A 51 -6.65 -12.57 13.52
N CYS A 52 -6.95 -12.19 14.76
CA CYS A 52 -6.20 -12.63 15.93
C CYS A 52 -6.27 -14.16 16.08
N PRO A 53 -5.13 -14.87 16.27
CA PRO A 53 -5.13 -16.33 16.47
C PRO A 53 -5.82 -16.75 17.78
N ILE A 54 -5.94 -15.84 18.76
CA ILE A 54 -6.53 -16.17 20.07
C ILE A 54 -8.05 -16.00 20.06
N CYS A 55 -8.56 -14.89 19.51
CA CYS A 55 -9.98 -14.54 19.62
C CYS A 55 -10.69 -14.28 18.29
N ASN A 56 -10.00 -14.50 17.15
CA ASN A 56 -10.53 -14.29 15.81
C ASN A 56 -10.97 -12.84 15.48
N HIS A 57 -10.61 -11.87 16.33
CA HIS A 57 -10.89 -10.46 16.11
C HIS A 57 -10.13 -9.95 14.88
N HIS A 58 -10.81 -9.23 13.99
CA HIS A 58 -10.20 -8.67 12.78
C HIS A 58 -9.29 -7.50 13.12
N PHE A 59 -8.09 -7.51 12.57
CA PHE A 59 -7.22 -6.33 12.62
C PHE A 59 -7.72 -5.31 11.60
N THR A 60 -8.29 -4.20 12.08
CA THR A 60 -8.68 -3.08 11.19
C THR A 60 -7.45 -2.28 10.78
N LEU A 61 -7.47 -1.76 9.55
CA LEU A 61 -6.38 -0.99 8.93
C LEU A 61 -5.90 0.22 9.75
N ASP A 62 -6.77 0.78 10.59
CA ASP A 62 -6.51 2.00 11.37
C ASP A 62 -5.80 1.73 12.72
N GLN A 63 -5.73 0.48 13.19
CA GLN A 63 -5.39 0.18 14.60
C GLN A 63 -3.95 -0.33 14.81
N GLY A 64 -2.97 0.22 14.10
CA GLY A 64 -1.55 0.04 14.44
C GLY A 64 -0.90 -1.28 14.00
N VAL A 65 -1.66 -2.20 13.41
CA VAL A 65 -1.12 -2.96 12.27
C VAL A 65 -1.34 -2.04 11.10
N GLN A 66 -0.42 -1.10 10.93
CA GLN A 66 -0.31 -0.40 9.66
C GLN A 66 0.00 -1.50 8.68
N ARG A 67 -1.05 -2.06 8.08
CA ARG A 67 -0.92 -3.04 7.03
C ARG A 67 -0.05 -2.32 6.02
N TYR A 68 1.21 -2.70 5.92
CA TYR A 68 1.90 -2.54 4.67
C TYR A 68 1.25 -3.59 3.78
N ILE A 69 0.03 -3.29 3.33
CA ILE A 69 -0.43 -3.75 2.03
C ILE A 69 0.68 -3.19 1.14
N PRO A 70 1.51 -4.02 0.47
CA PRO A 70 2.46 -3.52 -0.52
C PRO A 70 1.69 -2.51 -1.32
N ALA A 71 2.10 -1.24 -1.23
CA ALA A 71 1.16 -0.17 -1.54
C ALA A 71 0.71 -0.47 -2.97
N LYS A 72 -0.58 -0.75 -3.18
CA LYS A 72 -1.05 -1.24 -4.49
C LYS A 72 -0.65 -0.28 -5.61
N ASN A 73 -0.34 0.96 -5.25
CA ASN A 73 0.09 2.06 -6.11
C ASN A 73 1.55 2.45 -5.87
N ALA A 74 2.36 1.57 -5.28
CA ALA A 74 3.81 1.73 -5.27
C ALA A 74 4.30 1.48 -6.69
N ARG A 75 5.07 2.43 -7.20
CA ARG A 75 5.85 2.24 -8.41
C ARG A 75 7.31 2.50 -8.09
N TRP A 76 8.17 1.65 -8.62
CA TRP A 76 9.59 1.85 -8.58
C TRP A 76 10.06 2.43 -9.91
N GLU A 77 11.04 3.32 -9.85
CA GLU A 77 11.68 3.90 -11.03
C GLU A 77 13.20 3.91 -10.84
N SER A 78 13.93 3.73 -11.94
CA SER A 78 15.38 3.88 -12.01
C SER A 78 15.73 5.03 -12.92
N ARG A 79 16.75 5.81 -12.55
CA ARG A 79 17.21 6.94 -13.38
C ARG A 79 18.12 6.42 -14.49
N ASP A 80 17.73 6.63 -15.74
CA ASP A 80 18.54 6.31 -16.90
C ASP A 80 19.82 7.18 -16.90
N PRO A 81 21.03 6.58 -17.00
CA PRO A 81 22.27 7.34 -16.96
C PRO A 81 22.55 8.14 -18.25
N GLN A 82 21.97 7.77 -19.39
CA GLN A 82 22.17 8.45 -20.67
C GLN A 82 21.21 9.63 -20.82
N THR A 83 19.92 9.41 -20.53
CA THR A 83 18.90 10.45 -20.73
C THR A 83 18.62 11.27 -19.47
N GLY A 84 18.98 10.74 -18.30
CA GLY A 84 18.65 11.35 -17.00
C GLY A 84 17.19 11.19 -16.58
N GLU A 85 16.36 10.54 -17.40
CA GLU A 85 14.93 10.32 -17.15
C GLU A 85 14.69 9.20 -16.13
N TRP A 86 13.53 9.25 -15.49
CA TRP A 86 13.09 8.19 -14.59
C TRP A 86 12.29 7.14 -15.35
N VAL A 87 12.87 5.97 -15.52
CA VAL A 87 12.25 4.83 -16.21
C VAL A 87 11.62 3.92 -15.18
N ARG A 88 10.34 3.58 -15.41
CA ARG A 88 9.60 2.67 -14.54
C ARG A 88 10.15 1.26 -14.66
N TYR A 89 10.25 0.58 -13.52
CA TYR A 89 10.35 -0.87 -13.54
C TYR A 89 9.01 -1.46 -14.03
N SER A 90 9.05 -2.66 -14.59
CA SER A 90 7.82 -3.38 -14.91
C SER A 90 7.03 -3.70 -13.64
N THR A 91 5.77 -4.10 -13.81
CA THR A 91 4.88 -4.52 -12.72
C THR A 91 5.45 -5.70 -11.94
N ALA A 92 6.02 -6.70 -12.63
CA ALA A 92 6.68 -7.85 -12.01
C ALA A 92 7.86 -7.45 -11.12
N HIS A 93 8.79 -6.64 -11.64
CA HIS A 93 9.94 -6.17 -10.85
C HIS A 93 9.53 -5.24 -9.70
N THR A 94 8.50 -4.41 -9.92
CA THR A 94 7.91 -3.59 -8.86
C THR A 94 7.38 -4.48 -7.72
N ALA A 95 6.70 -5.57 -8.04
CA ALA A 95 6.20 -6.53 -7.05
C ALA A 95 7.34 -7.23 -6.30
N GLU A 96 8.41 -7.64 -6.99
CA GLU A 96 9.61 -8.21 -6.36
C GLU A 96 10.28 -7.23 -5.38
N LEU A 97 10.48 -5.97 -5.81
CA LEU A 97 11.08 -4.93 -4.97
C LEU A 97 10.22 -4.60 -3.76
N GLU A 98 8.90 -4.51 -3.93
CA GLU A 98 7.96 -4.31 -2.82
C GLU A 98 7.98 -5.48 -1.83
N ALA A 99 8.03 -6.72 -2.32
CA ALA A 99 8.09 -7.91 -1.47
C ALA A 99 9.36 -7.94 -0.63
N ALA A 100 10.53 -7.73 -1.25
CA ALA A 100 11.81 -7.70 -0.55
C ALA A 100 11.89 -6.55 0.46
N LEU A 101 11.47 -5.34 0.08
CA LEU A 101 11.42 -4.20 1.01
C LEU A 101 10.47 -4.48 2.18
N HIS A 102 9.31 -5.09 1.91
CA HIS A 102 8.33 -5.46 2.93
C HIS A 102 8.86 -6.50 3.92
N ASN A 103 9.60 -7.50 3.42
CA ASN A 103 10.25 -8.53 4.23
C ASN A 103 11.40 -7.96 5.10
N GLY A 104 11.71 -6.66 4.98
CA GLY A 104 12.81 -6.03 5.70
C GLY A 104 14.18 -6.42 5.16
N GLU A 105 14.23 -6.93 3.92
CA GLU A 105 15.51 -7.18 3.26
C GLU A 105 16.24 -5.86 3.04
N GLY A 106 17.58 -5.87 3.10
CA GLY A 106 18.38 -4.66 2.83
C GLY A 106 18.54 -4.36 1.34
N GLN A 107 18.30 -5.37 0.50
CA GLN A 107 18.48 -5.32 -0.94
C GLN A 107 17.60 -6.37 -1.64
N CYS A 108 17.39 -6.22 -2.94
CA CYS A 108 16.67 -7.16 -3.79
C CYS A 108 17.44 -7.38 -5.10
N VAL A 109 17.49 -8.64 -5.57
CA VAL A 109 18.10 -8.98 -6.86
C VAL A 109 17.00 -9.11 -7.91
N ILE A 110 17.10 -8.35 -8.99
CA ILE A 110 16.14 -8.36 -10.11
C ILE A 110 16.86 -8.68 -11.43
N LEU A 111 16.13 -9.24 -12.39
CA LEU A 111 16.62 -9.60 -13.72
C LEU A 111 16.02 -8.68 -14.80
N LEU A 112 16.80 -7.70 -15.26
CA LEU A 112 16.37 -6.83 -16.37
C LEU A 112 16.97 -7.36 -17.68
N GLY A 113 16.14 -8.02 -18.48
CA GLY A 113 16.62 -8.82 -19.62
C GLY A 113 17.45 -9.99 -19.12
N TYR A 114 18.69 -10.11 -19.57
CA TYR A 114 19.61 -11.19 -19.17
C TYR A 114 20.63 -10.78 -18.10
N ARG A 115 20.51 -9.56 -17.56
CA ARG A 115 21.47 -9.01 -16.60
C ARG A 115 20.88 -8.95 -15.20
N LYS A 116 21.68 -9.39 -14.23
CA LYS A 116 21.36 -9.29 -12.80
C LYS A 116 21.71 -7.91 -12.28
N TYR A 117 20.81 -7.35 -11.48
CA TYR A 117 21.01 -6.09 -10.79
C TYR A 117 20.60 -6.22 -9.32
N ILE A 118 21.32 -5.53 -8.45
CA ILE A 118 21.03 -5.45 -7.01
C ILE A 118 20.46 -4.07 -6.72
N VAL A 119 19.25 -4.00 -6.19
CA VAL A 119 18.66 -2.76 -5.68
C VAL A 119 18.87 -2.71 -4.18
N VAL A 120 19.67 -1.77 -3.70
CA VAL A 120 19.97 -1.55 -2.28
C VAL A 120 19.02 -0.49 -1.74
N PHE A 121 18.13 -0.87 -0.83
CA PHE A 121 17.04 0.01 -0.41
C PHE A 121 17.50 1.18 0.46
N LYS A 122 18.53 0.98 1.30
CA LYS A 122 19.07 2.03 2.18
C LYS A 122 19.65 3.21 1.39
N SER A 123 20.36 2.93 0.29
CA SER A 123 20.99 3.95 -0.55
C SER A 123 20.13 4.36 -1.75
N LEU A 124 19.02 3.63 -2.00
CA LEU A 124 18.18 3.77 -3.18
C LEU A 124 19.01 3.74 -4.47
N ARG A 125 19.84 2.70 -4.60
CA ARG A 125 20.72 2.49 -5.76
C ARG A 125 20.47 1.12 -6.37
N GLN A 126 20.43 1.07 -7.70
CA GLN A 126 20.57 -0.16 -8.48
C GLN A 126 22.04 -0.29 -8.87
N ILE A 127 22.62 -1.47 -8.68
CA ILE A 127 24.03 -1.79 -8.95
C ILE A 127 24.09 -2.98 -9.92
N ASN A 128 24.90 -2.89 -10.97
CA ASN A 128 25.17 -3.99 -11.89
C ASN A 128 26.40 -4.81 -11.43
N HIS A 129 26.66 -5.95 -12.08
CA HIS A 129 27.82 -6.79 -11.74
C HIS A 129 29.20 -6.15 -12.00
N GLU A 130 29.25 -5.11 -12.83
CA GLU A 130 30.46 -4.35 -13.18
C GLU A 130 30.69 -3.17 -12.21
N GLY A 131 29.86 -2.99 -11.18
CA GLY A 131 29.93 -1.88 -10.22
C GLY A 131 29.28 -0.57 -10.69
N GLY A 132 28.75 -0.52 -11.90
CA GLY A 132 27.92 0.58 -12.39
C GLY A 132 26.67 0.76 -11.54
N SER A 133 26.35 2.00 -11.18
CA SER A 133 25.22 2.31 -10.29
C SER A 133 24.31 3.40 -10.85
N ARG A 134 23.00 3.25 -10.65
CA ARG A 134 22.00 4.29 -10.93
C ARG A 134 21.07 4.52 -9.76
N ALA A 135 20.55 5.74 -9.66
CA ALA A 135 19.58 6.11 -8.64
C ALA A 135 18.25 5.38 -8.86
N VAL A 136 17.61 5.01 -7.76
CA VAL A 136 16.30 4.37 -7.72
C VAL A 136 15.39 5.23 -6.85
N ARG A 137 14.09 5.21 -7.11
CA ARG A 137 13.12 5.78 -6.18
C ARG A 137 11.88 4.93 -6.10
N ARG A 138 11.28 4.95 -4.91
CA ARG A 138 9.97 4.39 -4.64
C ARG A 138 8.97 5.53 -4.58
N LEU A 139 7.95 5.49 -5.41
CA LEU A 139 6.86 6.44 -5.40
C LEU A 139 5.61 5.72 -4.90
N VAL A 140 5.03 6.21 -3.81
CA VAL A 140 3.74 5.73 -3.31
C VAL A 140 2.75 6.84 -3.56
N ASP A 141 1.71 6.59 -4.35
CA ASP A 141 0.59 7.54 -4.40
C ASP A 141 -0.07 7.55 -3.01
N PRO A 142 -0.04 8.68 -2.27
CA PRO A 142 -0.61 8.77 -0.92
C PRO A 142 -2.13 8.56 -0.92
N ARG A 143 -2.78 8.60 -2.09
CA ARG A 143 -4.19 8.27 -2.23
C ARG A 143 -4.31 7.09 -3.17
N PRO A 144 -4.75 5.92 -2.70
CA PRO A 144 -5.19 4.89 -3.63
C PRO A 144 -6.29 5.49 -4.49
N ARG A 145 -5.97 5.73 -5.75
CA ARG A 145 -6.96 6.11 -6.74
C ARG A 145 -7.69 4.82 -7.06
N HIS A 146 -8.93 4.73 -6.59
CA HIS A 146 -9.79 3.64 -6.99
C HIS A 146 -10.40 4.02 -8.32
N PHE A 147 -9.93 3.39 -9.37
CA PHE A 147 -10.55 3.53 -10.67
C PHE A 147 -11.60 2.44 -10.83
N GLU A 148 -12.74 2.84 -11.37
CA GLU A 148 -13.81 1.94 -11.76
C GLU A 148 -14.05 2.09 -13.25
N TRP A 149 -13.84 1.01 -13.96
CA TRP A 149 -14.23 0.85 -15.35
C TRP A 149 -15.75 0.67 -15.43
N GLN A 150 -16.35 1.44 -16.32
CA GLN A 150 -17.79 1.43 -16.57
C GLN A 150 -18.06 1.30 -18.06
N SER A 151 -19.13 0.61 -18.42
CA SER A 151 -19.66 0.56 -19.78
C SER A 151 -20.98 1.33 -19.85
N GLN A 152 -21.23 2.01 -20.95
CA GLN A 152 -22.50 2.68 -21.17
C GLN A 152 -23.52 1.68 -21.73
N ASP A 153 -24.66 1.55 -21.06
CA ASP A 153 -25.81 0.83 -21.56
C ASP A 153 -26.40 1.58 -22.77
N PRO A 154 -26.49 0.95 -23.96
CA PRO A 154 -26.99 1.61 -25.16
C PRO A 154 -28.48 1.98 -25.10
N GLU A 155 -29.29 1.28 -24.30
CA GLU A 155 -30.74 1.54 -24.22
C GLU A 155 -31.05 2.70 -23.27
N THR A 156 -30.39 2.69 -22.11
CA THR A 156 -30.68 3.64 -21.03
C THR A 156 -29.72 4.82 -20.99
N GLY A 157 -28.56 4.71 -21.66
CA GLY A 157 -27.47 5.67 -21.59
C GLY A 157 -26.75 5.69 -20.23
N THR A 158 -27.12 4.80 -19.31
CA THR A 158 -26.55 4.74 -17.95
C THR A 158 -25.19 4.07 -17.95
N TRP A 159 -24.34 4.46 -16.99
CA TRP A 159 -23.01 3.88 -16.82
C TRP A 159 -23.06 2.75 -15.80
N LEU A 160 -22.71 1.54 -16.24
CA LEU A 160 -22.70 0.33 -15.44
C LEU A 160 -21.26 -0.09 -15.15
N ALA A 161 -20.94 -0.23 -13.87
CA ALA A 161 -19.64 -0.72 -13.43
C ALA A 161 -19.43 -2.18 -13.84
N TYR A 162 -18.22 -2.50 -14.28
CA TYR A 162 -17.82 -3.90 -14.43
C TYR A 162 -17.67 -4.58 -13.05
N SER A 163 -17.73 -5.91 -13.04
CA SER A 163 -17.39 -6.69 -11.84
C SER A 163 -15.96 -6.40 -11.38
N GLN A 164 -15.68 -6.64 -10.10
CA GLN A 164 -14.38 -6.38 -9.49
C GLN A 164 -13.22 -7.08 -10.24
N ASP A 165 -13.41 -8.30 -10.71
CA ASP A 165 -12.35 -9.07 -11.39
C ASP A 165 -12.05 -8.48 -12.77
N ILE A 166 -13.08 -8.12 -13.53
CA ILE A 166 -12.93 -7.44 -14.82
C ILE A 166 -12.28 -6.07 -14.64
N ASN A 167 -12.68 -5.34 -13.59
CA ASN A 167 -12.07 -4.07 -13.23
C ASN A 167 -10.56 -4.21 -13.01
N GLN A 168 -10.13 -5.22 -12.25
CA GLN A 168 -8.72 -5.51 -12.02
C GLN A 168 -7.98 -5.89 -13.30
N GLN A 169 -8.62 -6.68 -14.16
CA GLN A 169 -8.03 -7.08 -15.45
C GLN A 169 -7.83 -5.88 -16.38
N LEU A 170 -8.84 -5.03 -16.54
CA LEU A 170 -8.78 -3.81 -17.35
C LEU A 170 -7.74 -2.82 -16.81
N GLU A 171 -7.71 -2.65 -15.49
CA GLU A 171 -6.74 -1.78 -14.83
C GLU A 171 -5.32 -2.26 -15.02
N GLY A 172 -5.06 -3.57 -14.86
CA GLY A 172 -3.75 -4.16 -15.12
C GLY A 172 -3.31 -3.98 -16.57
N ALA A 173 -4.23 -4.16 -17.54
CA ALA A 173 -3.93 -3.94 -18.96
C ALA A 173 -3.62 -2.46 -19.25
N PHE A 174 -4.38 -1.53 -18.66
CA PHE A 174 -4.15 -0.09 -18.81
C PHE A 174 -2.79 0.32 -18.21
N ASP A 175 -2.44 -0.18 -17.03
CA ASP A 175 -1.17 0.09 -16.36
C ASP A 175 0.04 -0.47 -17.14
N MET A 176 -0.15 -1.57 -17.87
CA MET A 176 0.85 -2.11 -18.81
C MET A 176 0.98 -1.29 -20.11
N GLY A 177 0.12 -0.29 -20.31
CA GLY A 177 0.09 0.52 -21.54
C GLY A 177 -0.50 -0.23 -22.74
N ASN A 178 -1.29 -1.28 -22.49
CA ASN A 178 -2.00 -1.96 -23.56
C ASN A 178 -3.03 -1.03 -24.18
N LYS A 179 -3.24 -1.15 -25.50
CA LYS A 179 -4.27 -0.38 -26.21
C LYS A 179 -5.65 -1.05 -26.13
N GLU A 180 -5.66 -2.34 -25.84
CA GLU A 180 -6.87 -3.14 -25.76
C GLU A 180 -6.73 -4.26 -24.71
N CYS A 181 -7.88 -4.73 -24.22
CA CYS A 181 -7.97 -5.83 -23.27
C CYS A 181 -9.16 -6.71 -23.62
N GLU A 182 -8.93 -8.03 -23.69
CA GLU A 182 -10.00 -8.99 -23.85
C GLU A 182 -10.61 -9.37 -22.51
N ILE A 183 -11.93 -9.29 -22.39
CA ILE A 183 -12.68 -9.65 -21.19
C ILE A 183 -13.82 -10.61 -21.53
N TYR A 184 -14.25 -11.38 -20.54
CA TYR A 184 -15.37 -12.31 -20.65
C TYR A 184 -16.44 -11.94 -19.63
N LEU A 185 -17.65 -11.63 -20.10
CA LEU A 185 -18.80 -11.37 -19.23
C LEU A 185 -19.49 -12.68 -18.82
N MET A 186 -20.46 -12.62 -17.89
CA MET A 186 -21.10 -13.80 -17.28
C MET A 186 -21.73 -14.80 -18.26
N ASN A 187 -22.03 -14.36 -19.49
CA ASN A 187 -22.54 -15.22 -20.57
C ASN A 187 -21.44 -15.90 -21.39
N SER A 188 -20.19 -15.89 -20.90
CA SER A 188 -19.00 -16.37 -21.60
C SER A 188 -18.74 -15.70 -22.95
N ARG A 189 -19.40 -14.57 -23.24
CA ARG A 189 -19.13 -13.82 -24.47
C ARG A 189 -17.85 -13.03 -24.32
N ARG A 190 -17.03 -13.08 -25.37
CA ARG A 190 -15.79 -12.33 -25.51
C ARG A 190 -16.09 -10.88 -25.88
N TYR A 191 -15.41 -9.94 -25.23
CA TYR A 191 -15.43 -8.52 -25.57
C TYR A 191 -14.00 -8.01 -25.67
N VAL A 192 -13.75 -7.11 -26.61
CA VAL A 192 -12.49 -6.37 -26.71
C VAL A 192 -12.75 -4.95 -26.25
N VAL A 193 -12.06 -4.51 -25.20
CA VAL A 193 -12.15 -3.15 -24.65
C VAL A 193 -10.93 -2.37 -25.10
N ALA A 194 -11.14 -1.38 -25.97
CA ALA A 194 -10.14 -0.37 -26.29
C ALA A 194 -9.93 0.54 -25.07
N LEU A 195 -8.70 0.52 -24.56
CA LEU A 195 -8.30 1.25 -23.36
C LEU A 195 -7.91 2.69 -23.76
N PRO A 196 -8.47 3.73 -23.12
CA PRO A 196 -8.02 5.10 -23.33
C PRO A 196 -6.54 5.26 -22.95
N SER A 197 -5.87 6.28 -23.47
CA SER A 197 -4.48 6.58 -23.10
C SER A 197 -4.37 7.40 -21.81
N VAL A 198 -5.47 8.00 -21.34
CA VAL A 198 -5.56 8.82 -20.13
C VAL A 198 -6.85 8.58 -19.36
N SER A 199 -6.80 8.82 -18.05
CA SER A 199 -7.79 8.41 -17.04
C SER A 199 -9.22 8.94 -17.22
N ASP A 200 -9.49 9.88 -18.13
CA ASP A 200 -10.82 10.49 -18.28
C ASP A 200 -11.30 10.51 -19.75
N GLN A 201 -10.60 9.79 -20.64
CA GLN A 201 -11.03 9.61 -22.02
C GLN A 201 -12.02 8.45 -22.15
N LEU A 202 -12.94 8.61 -23.10
CA LEU A 202 -13.84 7.52 -23.49
C LEU A 202 -13.07 6.50 -24.32
N GLY A 203 -13.07 5.26 -23.86
CA GLY A 203 -12.73 4.09 -24.64
C GLY A 203 -13.96 3.51 -25.35
N SER A 204 -13.77 2.36 -25.99
CA SER A 204 -14.87 1.62 -26.61
C SER A 204 -14.76 0.12 -26.33
N GLN A 205 -15.89 -0.51 -26.07
CA GLN A 205 -16.02 -1.96 -25.99
C GLN A 205 -16.69 -2.45 -27.27
N ILE A 206 -16.12 -3.48 -27.88
CA ILE A 206 -16.62 -4.08 -29.10
C ILE A 206 -16.92 -5.55 -28.86
N ASN A 207 -18.11 -5.99 -29.29
CA ASN A 207 -18.48 -7.39 -29.40
C ASN A 207 -19.10 -7.62 -30.77
N THR A 208 -18.74 -8.75 -31.39
CA THR A 208 -19.15 -9.11 -32.75
C THR A 208 -20.66 -9.27 -32.91
N GLU A 209 -21.36 -9.60 -31.83
CA GLU A 209 -22.81 -9.84 -31.79
C GLU A 209 -23.59 -8.63 -31.25
N SER A 210 -23.10 -7.96 -30.21
CA SER A 210 -23.85 -6.91 -29.49
C SER A 210 -23.44 -5.48 -29.85
N GLY A 211 -22.58 -5.29 -30.83
CA GLY A 211 -22.15 -3.97 -31.31
C GLY A 211 -21.12 -3.28 -30.42
N ARG A 212 -21.03 -1.94 -30.57
CA ARG A 212 -20.08 -1.08 -29.85
C ARG A 212 -20.75 -0.38 -28.67
N ARG A 213 -20.05 -0.31 -27.53
CA ARG A 213 -20.46 0.45 -26.34
C ARG A 213 -19.35 1.41 -25.92
N ALA A 214 -19.72 2.56 -25.37
CA ALA A 214 -18.73 3.46 -24.77
C ALA A 214 -18.22 2.86 -23.45
N VAL A 215 -16.93 3.00 -23.20
CA VAL A 215 -16.30 2.59 -21.93
C VAL A 215 -15.59 3.80 -21.33
N ARG A 216 -15.56 3.90 -20.02
CA ARG A 216 -14.74 4.92 -19.34
C ARG A 216 -14.06 4.33 -18.12
N ARG A 217 -12.92 4.91 -17.78
CA ARG A 217 -12.25 4.72 -16.50
C ARG A 217 -12.64 5.89 -15.61
N HIS A 218 -13.29 5.65 -14.49
CA HIS A 218 -13.78 6.71 -13.62
C HIS A 218 -13.00 6.72 -12.30
N ASN A 219 -12.46 7.87 -11.92
CA ASN A 219 -11.80 8.02 -10.63
C ASN A 219 -12.85 8.14 -9.52
N ILE A 220 -13.09 7.04 -8.81
CA ILE A 220 -13.92 7.07 -7.62
C ILE A 220 -13.07 7.68 -6.51
N ALA A 221 -13.35 8.96 -6.22
CA ALA A 221 -12.87 9.54 -4.99
C ALA A 221 -13.36 8.67 -3.83
N VAL A 222 -12.44 7.95 -3.20
CA VAL A 222 -12.76 7.22 -1.96
C VAL A 222 -13.23 8.28 -0.99
N LYS A 223 -14.55 8.28 -0.71
CA LYS A 223 -15.09 9.00 0.43
C LYS A 223 -14.48 8.34 1.64
N MET A 224 -13.31 8.82 2.06
CA MET A 224 -12.71 8.47 3.34
C MET A 224 -13.85 8.64 4.36
N PRO A 225 -14.19 7.59 5.14
CA PRO A 225 -15.11 7.80 6.24
C PRO A 225 -14.56 8.99 7.00
N ARG A 226 -15.40 10.01 7.25
CA ARG A 226 -15.02 11.12 8.12
C ARG A 226 -14.72 10.47 9.46
N SER A 227 -13.47 10.05 9.67
CA SER A 227 -12.99 9.67 10.98
C SER A 227 -13.35 10.86 11.84
N LYS A 228 -14.09 10.60 12.92
CA LYS A 228 -14.44 11.63 13.89
C LYS A 228 -13.11 12.23 14.28
N LEU A 229 -12.80 13.40 13.71
CA LEU A 229 -11.52 14.06 13.86
C LEU A 229 -11.32 14.12 15.37
N PHE A 230 -10.40 13.31 15.89
CA PHE A 230 -10.13 13.25 17.30
C PHE A 230 -9.53 14.61 17.59
N LYS A 231 -10.37 15.59 17.97
CA LYS A 231 -9.90 16.91 18.36
C LYS A 231 -8.99 16.63 19.55
N PRO A 232 -7.67 16.78 19.44
CA PRO A 232 -6.82 16.65 20.60
C PRO A 232 -7.38 17.63 21.62
N LYS A 233 -7.77 17.15 22.80
CA LYS A 233 -8.06 18.03 23.93
C LYS A 233 -6.73 18.72 24.24
N THR A 234 -6.49 19.88 23.64
CA THR A 234 -5.48 20.83 24.07
C THR A 234 -5.91 21.34 25.44
N LYS A 235 -5.63 20.56 26.48
CA LYS A 235 -5.55 21.13 27.83
C LYS A 235 -4.34 22.06 27.81
N GLY A 236 -4.62 23.35 27.95
CA GLY A 236 -3.62 24.41 27.95
C GLY A 236 -2.48 24.09 28.91
N PHE A 237 -1.27 24.09 28.38
CA PHE A 237 -0.04 24.17 29.14
C PHE A 237 0.80 25.27 28.48
N TRP A 238 0.41 26.52 28.73
CA TRP A 238 1.27 27.66 28.52
C TRP A 238 1.78 28.16 29.86
N ALA A 239 3.04 28.58 29.84
CA ALA A 239 3.83 29.30 30.85
C ALA A 239 4.74 28.44 31.74
N ARG A 240 6.03 28.42 31.36
CA ARG A 240 7.11 28.94 32.21
C ARG A 240 8.39 29.18 31.38
N HIS A 241 8.69 30.47 31.23
CA HIS A 241 9.95 31.20 30.99
C HIS A 241 10.99 30.73 29.94
N PRO A 242 11.52 31.67 29.12
CA PRO A 242 12.78 31.46 28.41
C PRO A 242 13.98 31.60 29.37
N PRO A 243 15.08 30.84 29.17
CA PRO A 243 16.33 31.11 29.86
C PRO A 243 16.97 32.39 29.28
N SER A 244 17.35 33.28 30.19
CA SER A 244 18.15 34.47 29.95
C SER A 244 19.47 34.11 29.27
N PHE A 245 19.71 34.69 28.08
CA PHE A 245 21.01 34.72 27.43
C PHE A 245 21.99 35.55 28.26
N LEU A 246 23.11 34.96 28.66
CA LEU A 246 24.29 35.69 29.12
C LEU A 246 25.12 36.14 27.90
N PRO A 247 25.66 37.37 27.89
CA PRO A 247 26.52 37.82 26.80
C PRO A 247 27.91 37.17 26.92
N PHE A 248 28.37 36.56 25.82
CA PHE A 248 29.75 36.12 25.66
C PHE A 248 30.71 37.30 25.73
N GLY A 249 31.72 37.17 26.60
CA GLY A 249 32.81 38.11 26.75
C GLY A 249 33.67 38.22 25.48
N LYS A 250 34.11 39.44 25.21
CA LYS A 250 35.18 39.76 24.26
C LYS A 250 36.48 39.15 24.75
N VAL A 251 37.18 38.41 23.89
CA VAL A 251 38.60 38.08 24.07
C VAL A 251 39.39 39.03 23.18
N THR A 252 40.15 39.92 23.83
CA THR A 252 41.19 40.75 23.21
C THR A 252 42.55 40.05 23.35
N SER A 253 43.23 39.92 22.21
CA SER A 253 44.70 39.91 21.95
C SER A 253 45.67 39.14 22.86
N CYS A 254 46.51 38.31 22.24
CA CYS A 254 47.93 38.58 21.99
C CYS A 254 48.41 37.76 20.79
#